data_AF-A0A6H9HEA8-F1
#
_entry.id   AF-A0A6H9HEA8-F1
#
_cell.length_a   1.000
_cell.length_b   1.000
_cell.length_c   1.000
_cell.angle_alpha   90.00
_cell.angle_beta   90.00
_cell.angle_gamma   90.00
#
_symmetry.space_group_name_H-M   'P 1'
#
loop_
_entity.id
_entity.type
_entity.pdbx_description
1 polymer ?
#
loop_
_entity_poly.entity_id
_entity_poly.type
_entity_poly.pdbx_seq_one_letter_code
_entity_poly.pdbx_strand_id
1 'polypeptide(L)'
;MEVAVFYDLDFRFRRALAPEGLTTFTHCMAALSDAAADAQRAGFEPGNDPAVQLLARRLARFSTDTQDEIHPDDALLREDCLTRLADLKHRPAIVALLRKGVDYLPQDLADFRREGQRTLRQLAVALGMDRSDYRLDYRTPNPSIAGDHELTSNNLYVRLSVERFGSAAITYRHPQWKGPGGQVRHASATALTDINALARQISGHLKLPIAAAQAKLI
;
A
#
# COMPACT_ATOMS: atom_id res chain seq x y z
N MET A 1 -24.65 -4.95 -3.70
CA MET A 1 -23.62 -3.91 -3.51
C MET A 1 -22.53 -4.56 -2.67
N GLU A 2 -21.63 -5.27 -3.34
CA GLU A 2 -20.62 -6.08 -2.69
C GLU A 2 -19.45 -5.16 -2.33
N VAL A 3 -19.21 -5.00 -1.03
CA VAL A 3 -18.06 -4.25 -0.53
C VAL A 3 -16.84 -5.08 -0.87
N ALA A 4 -16.10 -4.69 -1.91
CA ALA A 4 -14.82 -5.28 -2.23
C ALA A 4 -13.89 -5.08 -1.02
N VAL A 5 -13.68 -6.13 -0.25
CA VAL A 5 -12.74 -6.14 0.87
C VAL A 5 -11.34 -5.86 0.31
N PHE A 6 -10.74 -4.78 0.78
CA PHE A 6 -9.43 -4.30 0.31
C PHE A 6 -8.30 -5.12 0.97
N TYR A 7 -7.51 -5.86 0.19
CA TYR A 7 -6.50 -6.80 0.68
C TYR A 7 -5.09 -6.20 0.77
N ASP A 8 -4.73 -5.52 1.86
CA ASP A 8 -3.38 -4.99 2.05
C ASP A 8 -2.34 -6.14 2.13
N LEU A 9 -1.40 -6.24 1.16
CA LEU A 9 -0.45 -7.36 1.04
C LEU A 9 0.42 -7.58 2.29
N ASP A 10 0.60 -6.51 3.06
CA ASP A 10 1.35 -6.55 4.30
C ASP A 10 0.48 -6.73 5.55
N PHE A 11 -0.86 -6.75 5.38
CA PHE A 11 -1.82 -6.91 6.46
C PHE A 11 -1.60 -8.21 7.22
N ARG A 12 -1.39 -9.33 6.52
CA ARG A 12 -1.15 -10.62 7.18
C ARG A 12 0.07 -10.58 8.09
N PHE A 13 1.16 -9.94 7.65
CA PHE A 13 2.38 -9.80 8.46
C PHE A 13 2.17 -8.86 9.64
N ARG A 14 1.50 -7.71 9.43
CA ARG A 14 1.18 -6.77 10.52
C ARG A 14 0.24 -7.39 11.56
N ARG A 15 -0.80 -8.08 11.11
CA ARG A 15 -1.78 -8.76 11.97
C ARG A 15 -1.15 -9.91 12.76
N ALA A 16 -0.22 -10.65 12.16
CA ALA A 16 0.57 -11.66 12.87
C ALA A 16 1.51 -11.02 13.92
N LEU A 17 2.15 -9.89 13.60
CA LEU A 17 3.08 -9.20 14.50
C LEU A 17 2.42 -8.48 15.68
N ALA A 18 1.15 -8.04 15.51
CA ALA A 18 0.36 -7.31 16.49
C ALA A 18 -0.86 -8.14 16.97
N PRO A 19 -0.68 -9.04 17.96
CA PRO A 19 -1.68 -10.01 18.38
C PRO A 19 -2.80 -9.44 19.26
N GLU A 20 -2.81 -8.15 19.55
CA GLU A 20 -3.73 -7.48 20.48
C GLU A 20 -5.22 -7.68 20.12
N GLY A 21 -5.52 -7.86 18.83
CA GLY A 21 -6.87 -8.18 18.34
C GLY A 21 -7.20 -9.68 18.26
N LEU A 22 -6.25 -10.55 18.59
CA LEU A 22 -6.31 -12.01 18.45
C LEU A 22 -6.49 -12.68 19.81
N THR A 23 -7.48 -12.24 20.57
CA THR A 23 -7.72 -12.64 21.97
C THR A 23 -8.66 -13.83 22.12
N THR A 24 -9.34 -14.25 21.05
CA THR A 24 -10.27 -15.39 21.07
C THR A 24 -9.87 -16.44 20.03
N PHE A 25 -10.21 -17.70 20.30
CA PHE A 25 -9.99 -18.81 19.37
C PHE A 25 -10.60 -18.52 17.99
N THR A 26 -11.83 -18.00 17.94
CA THR A 26 -12.53 -17.67 16.70
C THR A 26 -11.84 -16.55 15.92
N HIS A 27 -11.34 -15.51 16.59
CA HIS A 27 -10.60 -14.43 15.92
C HIS A 27 -9.25 -14.93 15.36
N CYS A 28 -8.55 -15.82 16.10
CA CYS A 28 -7.34 -16.46 15.62
C CYS A 28 -7.59 -17.37 14.41
N MET A 29 -8.66 -18.18 14.43
CA MET A 29 -9.01 -19.03 13.29
C MET A 29 -9.30 -18.21 12.05
N ALA A 30 -10.12 -17.15 12.17
CA ALA A 30 -10.41 -16.26 11.05
C ALA A 30 -9.13 -15.60 10.51
N ALA A 31 -8.26 -15.11 11.39
CA ALA A 31 -6.97 -14.53 11.00
C ALA A 31 -6.08 -15.51 10.24
N LEU A 32 -6.01 -16.77 10.70
CA LEU A 32 -5.24 -17.82 10.06
C LEU A 32 -5.78 -18.14 8.66
N SER A 33 -7.10 -18.32 8.53
CA SER A 33 -7.74 -18.57 7.23
C SER A 33 -7.53 -17.42 6.26
N ASP A 34 -7.68 -16.18 6.72
CA ASP A 34 -7.44 -14.98 5.92
C ASP A 34 -5.98 -14.94 5.43
N ALA A 35 -5.02 -15.17 6.33
CA ALA A 35 -3.60 -15.14 6.03
C ALA A 35 -3.17 -16.26 5.08
N ALA A 36 -3.71 -17.47 5.24
CA ALA A 36 -3.43 -18.60 4.35
C ALA A 36 -3.95 -18.32 2.93
N ALA A 37 -5.18 -17.80 2.83
CA ALA A 37 -5.74 -17.40 1.55
C ALA A 37 -4.94 -16.24 0.93
N ASP A 38 -4.45 -15.29 1.72
CA ASP A 38 -3.56 -14.21 1.26
C ASP A 38 -2.21 -14.72 0.75
N ALA A 39 -1.58 -15.67 1.46
CA ALA A 39 -0.33 -16.29 1.03
C ALA A 39 -0.50 -17.01 -0.30
N GLN A 40 -1.58 -17.80 -0.44
CA GLN A 40 -1.92 -18.51 -1.66
C GLN A 40 -2.20 -17.53 -2.82
N ARG A 41 -2.98 -16.47 -2.57
CA ARG A 41 -3.23 -15.40 -3.55
C ARG A 41 -1.96 -14.71 -4.00
N ALA A 42 -0.98 -14.57 -3.10
CA ALA A 42 0.34 -14.00 -3.41
C ALA A 42 1.32 -15.02 -4.05
N GLY A 43 0.86 -16.24 -4.37
CA GLY A 43 1.66 -17.27 -5.03
C GLY A 43 2.65 -18.00 -4.10
N PHE A 44 2.51 -17.82 -2.79
CA PHE A 44 3.29 -18.54 -1.79
C PHE A 44 2.54 -19.78 -1.31
N GLU A 45 3.30 -20.81 -0.96
CA GLU A 45 2.76 -21.95 -0.21
C GLU A 45 2.43 -21.46 1.22
N PRO A 46 1.17 -21.52 1.68
CA PRO A 46 0.76 -21.01 2.99
C PRO A 46 1.50 -21.61 4.19
N GLY A 47 1.76 -22.90 4.21
CA GLY A 47 2.53 -23.61 5.22
C GLY A 47 3.98 -23.14 5.35
N ASN A 48 4.54 -22.46 4.33
CA ASN A 48 5.87 -21.85 4.39
C ASN A 48 5.84 -20.33 4.65
N ASP A 49 4.66 -19.71 4.74
CA ASP A 49 4.53 -18.27 5.02
C ASP A 49 4.67 -18.01 6.54
N PRO A 50 5.58 -17.12 6.96
CA PRO A 50 5.88 -16.93 8.38
C PRO A 50 4.70 -16.31 9.15
N ALA A 51 3.84 -15.51 8.51
CA ALA A 51 2.66 -14.96 9.17
C ALA A 51 1.61 -16.07 9.42
N VAL A 52 1.43 -16.97 8.46
CA VAL A 52 0.54 -18.13 8.60
C VAL A 52 1.01 -19.03 9.73
N GLN A 53 2.31 -19.35 9.77
CA GLN A 53 2.88 -20.18 10.83
C GLN A 53 2.74 -19.53 12.22
N LEU A 54 2.97 -18.22 12.33
CA LEU A 54 2.84 -17.51 13.60
C LEU A 54 1.39 -17.49 14.11
N LEU A 55 0.42 -17.28 13.21
CA LEU A 55 -1.01 -17.35 13.54
C LEU A 55 -1.43 -18.78 13.92
N ALA A 56 -0.91 -19.80 13.24
CA ALA A 56 -1.18 -21.21 13.57
C ALA A 56 -0.65 -21.59 14.95
N ARG A 57 0.56 -21.15 15.30
CA ARG A 57 1.13 -21.35 16.66
C ARG A 57 0.30 -20.68 17.73
N ARG A 58 -0.15 -19.44 17.49
CA ARG A 58 -1.04 -18.76 18.44
C ARG A 58 -2.37 -19.49 18.59
N LEU A 59 -2.96 -19.98 17.50
CA LEU A 59 -4.18 -20.77 17.58
C LEU A 59 -3.99 -22.07 18.39
N ALA A 60 -2.88 -22.78 18.16
CA ALA A 60 -2.54 -23.99 18.92
C ALA A 60 -2.40 -23.70 20.42
N ARG A 61 -1.89 -22.53 20.79
CA ARG A 61 -1.75 -22.13 22.18
C ARG A 61 -3.06 -22.01 22.95
N PHE A 62 -4.19 -21.75 22.29
CA PHE A 62 -5.51 -21.83 22.95
C PHE A 62 -5.90 -23.24 23.40
N SER A 63 -5.29 -24.28 22.81
CA SER A 63 -5.47 -25.67 23.25
C SER A 63 -4.48 -26.09 24.35
N THR A 64 -3.55 -25.20 24.71
CA THR A 64 -2.58 -25.37 25.79
C THR A 64 -2.84 -24.34 26.90
N ASP A 65 -2.30 -24.56 28.10
CA ASP A 65 -2.51 -23.65 29.24
C ASP A 65 -1.60 -22.40 29.20
N THR A 66 -1.24 -21.93 27.99
CA THR A 66 -0.28 -20.85 27.76
C THR A 66 -0.86 -19.88 26.75
N GLN A 67 -1.17 -18.65 27.19
CA GLN A 67 -1.81 -17.62 26.36
C GLN A 67 -0.92 -16.40 26.12
N ASP A 68 0.39 -16.56 26.28
CA ASP A 68 1.35 -15.48 26.12
C ASP A 68 1.22 -14.80 24.75
N GLU A 69 1.18 -13.47 24.78
CA GLU A 69 1.07 -12.67 23.55
C GLU A 69 2.32 -12.78 22.68
N ILE A 70 3.47 -12.91 23.31
CA ILE A 70 4.77 -13.07 22.68
C ILE A 70 5.45 -14.27 23.33
N HIS A 71 5.67 -15.32 22.55
CA HIS A 71 6.34 -16.53 23.01
C HIS A 71 7.79 -16.59 22.46
N PRO A 72 8.78 -17.02 23.25
CA PRO A 72 10.19 -17.08 22.82
C PRO A 72 10.39 -17.82 21.49
N ASP A 73 9.68 -18.94 21.31
CA ASP A 73 9.78 -19.76 20.09
C ASP A 73 9.36 -19.04 18.80
N ASP A 74 8.62 -17.93 18.90
CA ASP A 74 8.16 -17.17 17.74
C ASP A 74 9.20 -16.15 17.25
N ALA A 75 10.32 -15.95 17.96
CA ALA A 75 11.30 -14.92 17.66
C ALA A 75 11.76 -14.94 16.18
N LEU A 76 12.12 -16.12 15.67
CA LEU A 76 12.55 -16.28 14.27
C LEU A 76 11.42 -15.94 13.28
N LEU A 77 10.21 -16.43 13.52
CA LEU A 77 9.06 -16.14 12.64
C LEU A 77 8.68 -14.65 12.66
N ARG A 78 8.85 -13.97 13.80
CA ARG A 78 8.64 -12.53 13.92
C ARG A 78 9.68 -11.76 13.12
N GLU A 79 10.96 -12.16 13.20
CA GLU A 79 12.04 -11.59 12.39
C GLU A 79 11.80 -11.79 10.89
N ASP A 80 11.38 -12.99 10.48
CA ASP A 80 11.01 -13.28 9.09
C ASP A 80 9.83 -12.40 8.63
N CYS A 81 8.80 -12.24 9.46
CA CYS A 81 7.68 -11.34 9.16
C CYS A 81 8.16 -9.88 8.98
N LEU A 82 9.05 -9.39 9.85
CA LEU A 82 9.61 -8.05 9.75
C LEU A 82 10.47 -7.88 8.49
N THR A 83 11.27 -8.88 8.14
CA THR A 83 12.08 -8.90 6.92
C THR A 83 11.22 -8.86 5.67
N ARG A 84 10.18 -9.71 5.60
CA ARG A 84 9.21 -9.69 4.49
C ARG A 84 8.46 -8.37 4.40
N LEU A 85 8.11 -7.77 5.54
CA LEU A 85 7.50 -6.45 5.61
C LEU A 85 8.44 -5.37 5.05
N ALA A 86 9.74 -5.44 5.34
CA ALA A 86 10.75 -4.52 4.82
C ALA A 86 10.95 -4.72 3.30
N ASP A 87 11.02 -5.96 2.81
CA ASP A 87 11.12 -6.26 1.39
C ASP A 87 9.94 -5.71 0.59
N LEU A 88 8.71 -5.87 1.10
CA LEU A 88 7.51 -5.30 0.50
C LEU A 88 7.56 -3.76 0.44
N LYS A 89 8.22 -3.11 1.42
CA LYS A 89 8.46 -1.66 1.39
C LYS A 89 9.49 -1.27 0.33
N HIS A 90 10.43 -2.14 -0.01
CA HIS A 90 11.53 -1.86 -0.96
C HIS A 90 11.21 -2.19 -2.42
N ARG A 91 10.14 -2.93 -2.71
CA ARG A 91 9.66 -3.21 -4.08
C ARG A 91 8.16 -2.94 -4.21
N PRO A 92 7.73 -1.67 -4.32
CA PRO A 92 6.32 -1.36 -4.35
C PRO A 92 5.69 -1.95 -5.62
N ALA A 93 4.76 -2.90 -5.43
CA ALA A 93 4.13 -3.68 -6.51
C ALA A 93 3.48 -2.78 -7.58
N ILE A 94 3.05 -1.57 -7.19
CA ILE A 94 2.56 -0.54 -8.10
C ILE A 94 3.50 -0.23 -9.27
N VAL A 95 4.82 -0.31 -9.08
CA VAL A 95 5.81 -0.01 -10.14
C VAL A 95 5.71 -1.04 -11.25
N ALA A 96 5.59 -2.32 -10.89
CA ALA A 96 5.43 -3.39 -11.87
C ALA A 96 4.07 -3.29 -12.58
N LEU A 97 3.02 -2.99 -11.83
CA LEU A 97 1.65 -2.84 -12.37
C LEU A 97 1.55 -1.67 -13.35
N LEU A 98 2.11 -0.51 -13.03
CA LEU A 98 2.11 0.66 -13.93
C LEU A 98 2.86 0.40 -15.24
N ARG A 99 3.93 -0.40 -15.21
CA ARG A 99 4.78 -0.70 -16.39
C ARG A 99 4.23 -1.84 -17.26
N LYS A 100 3.71 -2.91 -16.66
CA LYS A 100 3.28 -4.12 -17.39
C LYS A 100 2.01 -3.87 -18.22
N GLY A 101 1.14 -2.96 -17.78
CA GLY A 101 -0.22 -2.91 -18.30
C GLY A 101 -1.14 -3.81 -17.48
N VAL A 102 -2.32 -3.31 -17.12
CA VAL A 102 -3.28 -4.00 -16.24
C VAL A 102 -4.67 -3.89 -16.86
N ASP A 103 -5.14 -4.91 -17.59
CA ASP A 103 -6.52 -4.96 -18.11
C ASP A 103 -7.05 -6.38 -18.10
N TYR A 104 -8.37 -6.49 -18.13
CA TYR A 104 -9.16 -7.71 -18.39
C TYR A 104 -9.01 -8.85 -17.35
N LEU A 105 -7.95 -8.85 -16.55
CA LEU A 105 -7.75 -9.73 -15.42
C LEU A 105 -8.30 -9.05 -14.16
N PRO A 106 -9.39 -9.56 -13.56
CA PRO A 106 -9.99 -8.96 -12.37
C PRO A 106 -9.02 -8.82 -11.20
N GLN A 107 -8.09 -9.78 -11.07
CA GLN A 107 -7.08 -9.80 -10.02
C GLN A 107 -6.05 -8.68 -10.19
N ASP A 108 -5.41 -8.57 -11.36
CA ASP A 108 -4.46 -7.50 -11.65
C ASP A 108 -5.12 -6.12 -11.46
N LEU A 109 -6.39 -5.96 -11.85
CA LEU A 109 -7.16 -4.73 -11.64
C LEU A 109 -7.45 -4.43 -10.16
N ALA A 110 -7.74 -5.46 -9.35
CA ALA A 110 -7.92 -5.31 -7.91
C ALA A 110 -6.60 -4.91 -7.23
N ASP A 111 -5.50 -5.56 -7.60
CA ASP A 111 -4.16 -5.25 -7.11
C ASP A 111 -3.75 -3.83 -7.52
N PHE A 112 -3.99 -3.43 -8.76
CA PHE A 112 -3.73 -2.07 -9.23
C PHE A 112 -4.55 -1.02 -8.48
N ARG A 113 -5.84 -1.28 -8.22
CA ARG A 113 -6.68 -0.36 -7.42
C ARG A 113 -6.13 -0.18 -6.02
N ARG A 114 -5.74 -1.28 -5.38
CA ARG A 114 -5.21 -1.26 -4.02
C ARG A 114 -3.87 -0.56 -3.95
N GLU A 115 -2.90 -1.01 -4.75
CA GLU A 115 -1.54 -0.51 -4.70
C GLU A 115 -1.48 0.97 -5.10
N GLY A 116 -2.31 1.40 -6.05
CA GLY A 116 -2.41 2.82 -6.43
C GLY A 116 -2.95 3.71 -5.31
N GLN A 117 -4.05 3.30 -4.65
CA GLN A 117 -4.57 4.05 -3.50
C GLN A 117 -3.58 4.12 -2.34
N ARG A 118 -2.95 2.99 -2.00
CA ARG A 118 -1.93 2.92 -0.95
C ARG A 118 -0.77 3.87 -1.26
N THR A 119 -0.27 3.82 -2.49
CA THR A 119 0.87 4.63 -2.95
C THR A 119 0.55 6.12 -2.90
N LEU A 120 -0.63 6.55 -3.39
CA LEU A 120 -1.02 7.96 -3.32
C LEU A 120 -1.22 8.45 -1.88
N ARG A 121 -1.71 7.59 -0.98
CA ARG A 121 -1.83 7.91 0.44
C ARG A 121 -0.46 8.12 1.09
N GLN A 122 0.51 7.25 0.78
CA GLN A 122 1.90 7.41 1.22
C GLN A 122 2.54 8.68 0.65
N LEU A 123 2.28 8.99 -0.62
CA LEU A 123 2.76 10.22 -1.25
C LEU A 123 2.18 11.47 -0.58
N ALA A 124 0.89 11.48 -0.26
CA ALA A 124 0.25 12.59 0.45
C ALA A 124 0.89 12.83 1.83
N VAL A 125 1.18 11.75 2.58
CA VAL A 125 1.90 11.83 3.86
C VAL A 125 3.32 12.38 3.66
N ALA A 126 4.05 11.90 2.66
CA ALA A 126 5.40 12.37 2.35
C ALA A 126 5.44 13.84 1.88
N LEU A 127 4.34 14.34 1.32
CA LEU A 127 4.16 15.75 0.97
C LEU A 127 3.72 16.62 2.16
N GLY A 128 3.52 16.03 3.35
CA GLY A 128 3.11 16.74 4.57
C GLY A 128 1.65 17.18 4.56
N MET A 129 0.79 16.50 3.80
CA MET A 129 -0.63 16.85 3.69
C MET A 129 -1.44 16.20 4.81
N ASP A 130 -2.36 16.95 5.43
CA ASP A 130 -3.34 16.37 6.34
C ASP A 130 -4.42 15.60 5.58
N ARG A 131 -5.08 14.64 6.24
CA ARG A 131 -6.16 13.85 5.65
C ARG A 131 -7.34 14.72 5.20
N SER A 132 -7.60 15.87 5.82
CA SER A 132 -8.65 16.81 5.39
C SER A 132 -8.32 17.56 4.10
N ASP A 133 -7.04 17.61 3.72
CA ASP A 133 -6.55 18.55 2.71
C ASP A 133 -6.49 17.94 1.31
N TYR A 134 -6.74 16.64 1.20
CA TYR A 134 -6.70 15.93 -0.07
C TYR A 134 -7.82 14.92 -0.27
N ARG A 135 -8.15 14.69 -1.53
CA ARG A 135 -9.05 13.64 -1.98
C ARG A 135 -8.30 12.63 -2.83
N LEU A 136 -8.62 11.35 -2.65
CA LEU A 136 -8.18 10.26 -3.50
C LEU A 136 -9.36 9.73 -4.29
N ASP A 137 -9.22 9.64 -5.61
CA ASP A 137 -10.22 9.07 -6.50
C ASP A 137 -9.59 7.97 -7.38
N TYR A 138 -10.44 7.08 -7.88
CA TYR A 138 -10.10 6.15 -8.95
C TYR A 138 -11.11 6.31 -10.09
N ARG A 139 -10.65 6.70 -11.27
CA ARG A 139 -11.50 6.96 -12.43
C ARG A 139 -11.21 5.95 -13.52
N THR A 140 -12.14 5.05 -13.78
CA THR A 140 -12.02 4.09 -14.89
C THR A 140 -13.13 4.31 -15.91
N PRO A 141 -12.84 4.17 -17.24
CA PRO A 141 -13.88 4.20 -18.26
C PRO A 141 -14.84 3.01 -18.16
N ASN A 142 -14.39 1.86 -17.65
CA ASN A 142 -15.24 0.71 -17.32
C ASN A 142 -14.55 -0.26 -16.36
N PRO A 143 -15.27 -1.16 -15.68
CA PRO A 143 -14.70 -2.05 -14.65
C PRO A 143 -13.60 -3.01 -15.14
N SER A 144 -13.50 -3.28 -16.44
CA SER A 144 -12.58 -4.25 -17.05
C SER A 144 -11.25 -3.62 -17.51
N ILE A 145 -11.11 -2.30 -17.41
CA ILE A 145 -9.92 -1.56 -17.83
C ILE A 145 -9.33 -0.84 -16.62
N ALA A 146 -7.99 -0.78 -16.53
CA ALA A 146 -7.35 0.04 -15.51
C ALA A 146 -7.64 1.52 -15.74
N GLY A 147 -8.16 2.16 -14.71
CA GLY A 147 -8.39 3.59 -14.65
C GLY A 147 -7.19 4.36 -14.13
N ASP A 148 -7.41 5.63 -13.84
CA ASP A 148 -6.44 6.53 -13.26
C ASP A 148 -6.70 6.69 -11.75
N HIS A 149 -5.63 6.60 -10.96
CA HIS A 149 -5.66 7.03 -9.56
C HIS A 149 -5.32 8.50 -9.48
N GLU A 150 -6.14 9.27 -8.77
CA GLU A 150 -5.96 10.72 -8.64
C GLU A 150 -5.80 11.12 -7.17
N LEU A 151 -4.80 11.94 -6.88
CA LEU A 151 -4.62 12.67 -5.63
C LEU A 151 -4.83 14.15 -5.92
N THR A 152 -5.83 14.75 -5.29
CA THR A 152 -6.21 16.14 -5.55
C THR A 152 -6.29 16.93 -4.24
N SER A 153 -5.85 18.19 -4.29
CA SER A 153 -6.01 19.20 -3.23
C SER A 153 -6.14 20.58 -3.88
N ASN A 154 -6.13 21.65 -3.08
CA ASN A 154 -6.18 23.02 -3.59
C ASN A 154 -5.00 23.38 -4.50
N ASN A 155 -3.81 22.84 -4.21
CA ASN A 155 -2.55 23.21 -4.87
C ASN A 155 -1.85 22.04 -5.57
N LEU A 156 -2.42 20.83 -5.53
CA LEU A 156 -1.81 19.64 -6.12
C LEU A 156 -2.84 18.80 -6.86
N TYR A 157 -2.48 18.41 -8.07
CA TYR A 157 -3.07 17.29 -8.79
C TYR A 157 -1.95 16.30 -9.11
N VAL A 158 -2.10 15.04 -8.70
CA VAL A 158 -1.24 13.91 -9.12
C VAL A 158 -2.14 12.83 -9.69
N ARG A 159 -1.69 12.21 -10.77
CA ARG A 159 -2.34 11.10 -11.43
C ARG A 159 -1.37 9.95 -11.62
N LEU A 160 -1.74 8.75 -11.18
CA LEU A 160 -1.09 7.51 -11.57
C LEU A 160 -1.93 6.85 -12.65
N SER A 161 -1.31 6.61 -13.80
CA SER A 161 -1.92 5.96 -14.96
C SER A 161 -1.02 4.80 -15.35
N VAL A 162 -1.61 3.69 -15.78
CA VAL A 162 -0.83 2.66 -16.48
C VAL A 162 -0.13 3.29 -17.69
N GLU A 163 1.13 2.95 -17.94
CA GLU A 163 1.89 3.47 -19.09
C GLU A 163 1.28 2.89 -20.37
N ARG A 164 0.55 3.74 -21.11
CA ARG A 164 -0.07 3.40 -22.40
C ARG A 164 0.15 4.51 -23.38
N PHE A 165 0.50 4.17 -24.62
CA PHE A 165 0.52 5.11 -25.76
C PHE A 165 1.19 6.47 -25.46
N GLY A 166 2.33 6.46 -24.75
CA GLY A 166 3.07 7.68 -24.41
C GLY A 166 2.55 8.46 -23.20
N SER A 167 1.49 8.03 -22.53
CA SER A 167 1.07 8.56 -21.23
C SER A 167 2.08 8.14 -20.16
N ALA A 168 2.63 9.13 -19.45
CA ALA A 168 3.53 8.88 -18.34
C ALA A 168 2.83 8.16 -17.17
N ALA A 169 3.56 7.30 -16.48
CA ALA A 169 3.05 6.61 -15.28
C ALA A 169 2.54 7.58 -14.22
N ILE A 170 3.24 8.69 -14.04
CA ILE A 170 2.95 9.70 -13.04
C ILE A 170 2.86 11.04 -13.76
N THR A 171 1.74 11.74 -13.55
CA THR A 171 1.53 13.10 -14.02
C THR A 171 1.17 13.99 -12.84
N TYR A 172 1.79 15.16 -12.72
CA TYR A 172 1.47 16.10 -11.64
C TYR A 172 1.56 17.56 -12.07
N ARG A 173 0.75 18.41 -11.44
CA ARG A 173 0.61 19.84 -11.74
C ARG A 173 -0.14 20.59 -10.63
N HIS A 174 -0.20 21.91 -10.75
CA HIS A 174 -1.20 22.73 -10.06
C HIS A 174 -2.61 22.49 -10.64
N PRO A 175 -3.66 22.29 -9.81
CA PRO A 175 -5.04 22.06 -10.26
C PRO A 175 -5.58 23.19 -11.13
N GLN A 176 -5.27 24.43 -10.76
CA GLN A 176 -5.83 25.65 -11.36
C GLN A 176 -5.12 26.11 -12.64
N TRP A 177 -4.05 25.42 -13.06
CA TRP A 177 -3.25 25.79 -14.24
C TRP A 177 -2.74 27.26 -14.22
N LYS A 178 -2.53 27.84 -13.03
CA LYS A 178 -2.08 29.24 -12.85
C LYS A 178 -0.76 29.29 -12.04
N GLY A 179 0.12 30.23 -12.39
CA GLY A 179 1.40 30.51 -11.70
C GLY A 179 2.66 29.83 -12.30
N PRO A 180 3.88 30.21 -11.86
CA PRO A 180 5.09 29.46 -12.19
C PRO A 180 4.99 28.03 -11.63
N GLY A 181 5.03 27.03 -12.51
CA GLY A 181 4.68 25.63 -12.17
C GLY A 181 3.32 25.16 -12.72
N GLY A 182 2.61 26.00 -13.48
CA GLY A 182 1.35 25.65 -14.17
C GLY A 182 1.50 24.70 -15.38
N GLN A 183 2.70 24.18 -15.64
CA GLN A 183 2.94 23.17 -16.67
C GLN A 183 2.77 21.77 -16.10
N VAL A 184 2.21 20.88 -16.91
CA VAL A 184 2.16 19.45 -16.58
C VAL A 184 3.57 18.91 -16.51
N ARG A 185 3.84 18.14 -15.46
CA ARG A 185 5.09 17.41 -15.30
C ARG A 185 4.82 15.93 -15.21
N HIS A 186 5.86 15.17 -15.56
CA HIS A 186 5.80 13.72 -15.62
C HIS A 186 6.93 13.11 -14.80
N ALA A 187 6.71 11.88 -14.36
CA ALA A 187 7.73 11.00 -13.84
C ALA A 187 7.42 9.56 -14.26
N SER A 188 8.48 8.75 -14.38
CA SER A 188 8.35 7.31 -14.67
C SER A 188 7.81 6.56 -13.44
N ALA A 189 7.29 5.35 -13.68
CA ALA A 189 6.82 4.49 -12.58
C ALA A 189 7.91 4.23 -11.53
N THR A 190 9.19 4.15 -11.95
CA THR A 190 10.34 3.89 -11.07
C THR A 190 10.56 4.96 -10.01
N ALA A 191 10.03 6.17 -10.17
CA ALA A 191 10.10 7.20 -9.14
C ALA A 191 9.33 6.83 -7.86
N LEU A 192 8.37 5.90 -7.94
CA LEU A 192 7.63 5.38 -6.77
C LEU A 192 8.45 4.44 -5.89
N THR A 193 9.63 3.98 -6.36
CA THR A 193 10.55 3.19 -5.53
C THR A 193 11.07 4.00 -4.34
N ASP A 194 11.18 5.33 -4.48
CA ASP A 194 11.48 6.26 -3.39
C ASP A 194 10.45 7.39 -3.34
N ILE A 195 9.36 7.13 -2.61
CA ILE A 195 8.24 8.07 -2.45
C ILE A 195 8.71 9.40 -1.83
N ASN A 196 9.70 9.39 -0.93
CA ASN A 196 10.19 10.59 -0.29
C ASN A 196 11.03 11.45 -1.25
N ALA A 197 11.84 10.83 -2.11
CA ALA A 197 12.51 11.55 -3.19
C ALA A 197 11.49 12.13 -4.19
N LEU A 198 10.47 11.36 -4.58
CA LEU A 198 9.42 11.85 -5.46
C LEU A 198 8.64 13.02 -4.84
N ALA A 199 8.28 12.94 -3.56
CA ALA A 199 7.60 14.01 -2.84
C ALA A 199 8.41 15.32 -2.85
N ARG A 200 9.72 15.24 -2.53
CA ARG A 200 10.64 16.38 -2.60
C ARG A 200 10.71 16.97 -4.01
N GLN A 201 10.78 16.12 -5.04
CA GLN A 201 10.78 16.56 -6.43
C GLN A 201 9.50 17.30 -6.80
N ILE A 202 8.32 16.72 -6.51
CA ILE A 202 7.02 17.33 -6.78
C ILE A 202 6.90 18.68 -6.06
N SER A 203 7.27 18.72 -4.78
CA SER A 203 7.20 19.93 -3.99
C SER A 203 8.11 21.04 -4.52
N GLY A 204 9.35 20.70 -4.91
CA GLY A 204 10.27 21.65 -5.54
C GLY A 204 9.75 22.17 -6.88
N HIS A 205 9.20 21.29 -7.72
CA HIS A 205 8.66 21.65 -9.02
C HIS A 205 7.42 22.53 -8.95
N LEU A 206 6.52 22.25 -7.99
CA LEU A 206 5.26 22.97 -7.84
C LEU A 206 5.35 24.08 -6.79
N LYS A 207 6.51 24.26 -6.14
CA LYS A 207 6.70 25.22 -5.03
C LYS A 207 5.62 25.07 -3.96
N LEU A 208 5.25 23.83 -3.64
CA LEU A 208 4.28 23.59 -2.58
C LEU A 208 4.91 24.04 -1.24
N PRO A 209 4.11 24.61 -0.33
CA PRO A 209 4.55 24.76 1.04
C PRO A 209 4.73 23.34 1.58
N ILE A 210 5.98 22.87 1.65
CA ILE A 210 6.28 21.69 2.46
C ILE A 210 5.88 22.12 3.86
N ALA A 211 4.81 21.56 4.40
CA ALA A 211 4.63 21.57 5.84
C ALA A 211 5.88 20.85 6.36
N ALA A 212 6.85 21.62 6.86
CA ALA A 212 8.09 21.09 7.38
C ALA A 212 7.69 19.98 8.36
N ALA A 213 7.92 18.72 7.94
CA ALA A 213 7.55 17.57 8.74
C ALA A 213 8.11 17.83 10.13
N GLN A 214 7.20 17.83 11.11
CA GLN A 214 7.50 18.18 12.48
C GLN A 214 8.76 17.45 12.91
N ALA A 215 9.85 18.21 13.04
CA ALA A 215 10.85 17.97 14.05
C ALA A 215 10.14 18.19 15.40
N LYS A 216 9.34 17.21 15.81
CA LYS A 216 9.01 16.96 17.20
C LYS A 216 9.59 15.59 17.54
N LEU A 217 10.93 15.57 17.61
CA LEU A 217 11.55 14.96 18.77
C LEU A 217 11.15 15.84 19.96
N ILE A 218 10.42 15.26 20.90
CA ILE A 218 10.69 15.23 22.36
C ILE A 218 9.83 14.08 22.89
#